data_AF-A0A9R0DJJ9-F1
#
_entry.id   AF-A0A9R0DJJ9-F1
#
_cell.length_a   1.000
_cell.length_b   1.000
_cell.length_c   1.000
_cell.angle_alpha   90.00
_cell.angle_beta   90.00
_cell.angle_gamma   90.00
#
_symmetry.space_group_name_H-M   'P 1'
#
loop_
_entity.id
_entity.type
_entity.pdbx_description
1 polymer ?
#
loop_
_entity_poly.entity_id
_entity_poly.type
_entity_poly.pdbx_seq_one_letter_code
_entity_poly.pdbx_strand_id
1 'polypeptide(L)'
;MSSEKILHEDNGSSSGSLRSDDSDSNSDSPTDSLNSLFKTNANTCTETCIEETKCEVNKKRGTCCSPVVQCVWGVLLILLSIGSVIFTPLDFMLLEKLNMRPGMPPYEWWSDPPDEVKLRTYVFNVTNHERFLLGLDQKLNVEEIGPVVYLEKLLHSNVRFNENSTMTYTAKRFPIYLPDLNHVDLNATIIVPNVGVLGIFSYLHNANYFVKTVLRSLVSMYSPEPFVQVTIYDYLWNFTDPVLEMSRNLVPGLVPVSNAGMLARVYADFTDEMTVKIGPQWGHKEFFQIDRFRGQPQIPGFDPDVCPDRIFGSTEGVMYAQRLTKQDVLQYWRKTVCKLMPLYFDSELTMFDVPLYRYNLSENAFDRVKNGTDCYDTVPSLHSGLSDTSKCYFDFPMVASFPHFYTGGIPKDKFVTGLKPDRYKHNSFVVLEPYTGTPFEAVARMQSNLLVHDLTGFQEKFANVSNSVIPLFWGEYHQEGLPSKIRITVYFSIVILPPLSIIISSSMLLIGIYLLAKLIYTNNLENDSLKSILIFKSKSKNNISNKNKILAFEKETFLKTS
;
A
#
# COMPACT_ATOMS: atom_id res chain seq x y z
N MET A 1 -34.09 -9.10 -22.58
CA MET A 1 -33.83 -10.25 -23.48
C MET A 1 -33.27 -11.38 -22.64
N SER A 2 -33.82 -12.56 -22.86
CA SER A 2 -33.86 -13.73 -21.97
C SER A 2 -32.49 -14.31 -21.60
N SER A 3 -32.39 -14.77 -20.36
CA SER A 3 -31.42 -15.75 -19.88
C SER A 3 -31.76 -17.14 -20.43
N GLU A 4 -30.76 -17.98 -20.70
CA GLU A 4 -30.99 -19.43 -20.82
C GLU A 4 -29.79 -20.24 -20.31
N LYS A 5 -30.12 -21.14 -19.38
CA LYS A 5 -29.31 -22.22 -18.81
C LYS A 5 -29.22 -23.35 -19.83
N ILE A 6 -28.11 -24.08 -19.84
CA ILE A 6 -28.04 -25.41 -20.47
C ILE A 6 -27.50 -26.39 -19.43
N LEU A 7 -28.26 -27.45 -19.17
CA LEU A 7 -27.91 -28.59 -18.34
C LEU A 7 -28.34 -29.86 -19.10
N HIS A 8 -27.35 -30.73 -19.31
CA HIS A 8 -27.33 -32.18 -19.58
C HIS A 8 -28.45 -32.90 -20.34
N GLU A 9 -28.01 -33.76 -21.26
CA GLU A 9 -28.69 -35.01 -21.61
C GLU A 9 -27.70 -36.18 -21.54
N ASP A 10 -28.07 -37.18 -20.73
CA ASP A 10 -27.52 -38.54 -20.67
C ASP A 10 -28.24 -39.45 -21.67
N ASN A 11 -27.56 -40.50 -22.14
CA ASN A 11 -28.11 -41.76 -22.64
C ASN A 11 -26.96 -42.77 -22.75
N GLY A 12 -26.99 -44.01 -22.26
CA GLY A 12 -28.02 -44.77 -21.58
C GLY A 12 -27.64 -46.26 -21.56
N SER A 13 -28.07 -46.97 -20.50
CA SER A 13 -28.51 -48.38 -20.44
C SER A 13 -27.49 -49.52 -20.77
N SER A 14 -27.52 -50.73 -20.20
CA SER A 14 -28.59 -51.47 -19.53
C SER A 14 -28.07 -52.71 -18.78
N SER A 15 -28.77 -53.06 -17.68
CA SER A 15 -29.21 -54.40 -17.18
C SER A 15 -28.22 -55.59 -17.06
N GLY A 16 -28.25 -56.45 -16.03
CA GLY A 16 -29.12 -56.59 -14.85
C GLY A 16 -29.00 -58.00 -14.20
N SER A 17 -29.36 -58.08 -12.90
CA SER A 17 -30.03 -59.20 -12.19
C SER A 17 -29.26 -60.35 -11.48
N LEU A 18 -29.23 -60.25 -10.12
CA LEU A 18 -29.62 -61.21 -9.02
C LEU A 18 -28.99 -62.64 -8.95
N ARG A 19 -28.57 -63.23 -7.80
CA ARG A 19 -29.18 -63.31 -6.44
C ARG A 19 -28.24 -64.03 -5.41
N SER A 20 -28.32 -63.66 -4.11
CA SER A 20 -28.14 -64.43 -2.81
C SER A 20 -26.88 -65.32 -2.59
N ASP A 21 -26.20 -65.45 -1.44
CA ASP A 21 -26.40 -65.11 -0.01
C ASP A 21 -25.01 -65.15 0.71
N ASP A 22 -25.01 -64.75 1.99
CA ASP A 22 -24.10 -65.14 3.10
C ASP A 22 -23.03 -64.17 3.66
N SER A 23 -23.32 -63.78 4.91
CA SER A 23 -22.44 -63.72 6.10
C SER A 23 -21.45 -62.55 6.32
N ASP A 24 -21.61 -61.98 7.52
CA ASP A 24 -20.62 -61.43 8.45
C ASP A 24 -20.09 -59.99 8.32
N SER A 25 -20.73 -59.14 9.14
CA SER A 25 -20.17 -58.09 10.01
C SER A 25 -18.67 -57.77 9.92
N ASN A 26 -18.31 -56.54 9.57
CA ASN A 26 -18.01 -55.45 10.52
C ASN A 26 -17.40 -54.23 9.80
N SER A 27 -17.74 -53.07 10.35
CA SER A 27 -17.26 -51.74 10.02
C SER A 27 -15.81 -51.51 10.42
N ASP A 28 -15.00 -50.85 9.58
CA ASP A 28 -13.81 -50.13 10.04
C ASP A 28 -13.58 -48.82 9.28
N SER A 29 -13.40 -47.76 10.07
CA SER A 29 -12.98 -46.40 9.70
C SER A 29 -11.46 -46.31 9.49
N PRO A 30 -10.96 -45.37 8.67
CA PRO A 30 -9.52 -45.18 8.48
C PRO A 30 -8.96 -44.23 9.54
N THR A 31 -8.51 -44.79 10.67
CA THR A 31 -7.54 -44.13 11.56
C THR A 31 -6.51 -45.18 11.93
N ASP A 32 -5.30 -45.08 11.36
CA ASP A 32 -4.03 -45.44 12.00
C ASP A 32 -2.92 -45.64 10.94
N SER A 33 -2.25 -44.55 10.57
CA SER A 33 -0.95 -44.63 9.88
C SER A 33 0.17 -43.92 10.65
N LEU A 34 0.03 -43.76 11.97
CA LEU A 34 0.98 -43.02 12.81
C LEU A 34 1.67 -43.86 13.90
N ASN A 35 1.52 -45.18 13.89
CA ASN A 35 2.10 -46.07 14.91
C ASN A 35 3.22 -47.02 14.40
N SER A 36 3.75 -46.84 13.19
CA SER A 36 4.88 -47.66 12.69
C SER A 36 6.27 -47.06 12.91
N LEU A 37 6.41 -45.89 13.55
CA LEU A 37 7.71 -45.20 13.72
C LEU A 37 8.32 -45.26 15.13
N PHE A 38 7.70 -45.97 16.08
CA PHE A 38 8.28 -46.21 17.41
C PHE A 38 8.33 -47.71 17.74
N LYS A 39 9.13 -48.48 17.00
CA LYS A 39 9.68 -49.73 17.52
C LYS A 39 11.11 -49.49 17.98
N THR A 40 11.23 -49.37 19.30
CA THR A 40 12.45 -49.45 20.10
C THR A 40 13.37 -50.57 19.62
N ASN A 41 14.59 -50.23 19.20
CA ASN A 41 15.67 -51.19 19.01
C ASN A 41 16.11 -51.72 20.37
N ALA A 42 15.54 -52.87 20.76
CA ALA A 42 16.09 -53.71 21.81
C ALA A 42 17.40 -54.33 21.29
N ASN A 43 18.48 -54.17 22.05
CA ASN A 43 19.75 -54.82 21.81
C ASN A 43 19.60 -56.34 21.93
N THR A 44 19.67 -57.07 20.82
CA THR A 44 19.93 -58.51 20.83
C THR A 44 21.44 -58.74 20.68
N CYS A 45 22.09 -59.12 21.78
CA CYS A 45 23.41 -59.73 21.74
C CYS A 45 23.24 -61.21 21.38
N THR A 46 23.68 -61.62 20.19
CA THR A 46 23.92 -63.03 19.86
C THR A 46 25.41 -63.32 20.01
N GLU A 47 25.78 -64.05 21.06
CA GLU A 47 27.09 -64.68 21.20
C GLU A 47 27.11 -65.98 20.40
N THR A 48 28.04 -66.10 19.45
CA THR A 48 28.52 -67.41 18.97
C THR A 48 30.04 -67.38 19.04
N CYS A 49 30.60 -68.08 20.03
CA CYS A 49 32.03 -68.31 20.18
C CYS A 49 32.42 -69.62 19.49
N ILE A 50 33.28 -69.54 18.46
CA ILE A 50 34.10 -70.66 18.00
C ILE A 50 35.52 -70.12 17.72
N GLU A 51 36.47 -70.68 18.46
CA GLU A 51 37.95 -70.69 18.31
C GLU A 51 38.75 -69.38 18.24
N GLU A 52 39.98 -69.51 18.75
CA GLU A 52 40.87 -68.44 19.17
C GLU A 52 41.37 -67.55 18.02
N THR A 53 41.50 -66.26 18.35
CA THR A 53 42.20 -65.16 17.65
C THR A 53 41.41 -64.34 16.61
N LYS A 54 41.18 -63.07 17.03
CA LYS A 54 40.60 -61.90 16.32
C LYS A 54 39.08 -61.83 16.16
N CYS A 55 38.43 -61.26 17.17
CA CYS A 55 37.14 -60.59 17.00
C CYS A 55 37.35 -59.20 16.35
N GLU A 56 37.04 -59.04 15.06
CA GLU A 56 36.85 -57.72 14.46
C GLU A 56 35.38 -57.30 14.61
N VAL A 57 35.13 -56.35 15.51
CA VAL A 57 33.81 -55.72 15.67
C VAL A 57 33.62 -54.72 14.53
N ASN A 58 33.01 -55.17 13.44
CA ASN A 58 32.54 -54.26 12.38
C ASN A 58 31.27 -53.52 12.85
N LYS A 59 31.45 -52.47 13.65
CA LYS A 59 30.40 -51.48 13.90
C LYS A 59 30.19 -50.68 12.62
N LYS A 60 29.17 -51.03 11.83
CA LYS A 60 28.59 -50.08 10.85
C LYS A 60 28.00 -48.91 11.64
N ARG A 61 28.82 -47.88 11.94
CA ARG A 61 28.36 -46.59 12.45
C ARG A 61 27.43 -46.02 11.36
N GLY A 62 26.13 -45.96 11.64
CA GLY A 62 25.17 -45.29 10.77
C GLY A 62 25.67 -43.87 10.46
N THR A 63 25.55 -43.47 9.20
CA THR A 63 26.10 -42.24 8.61
C THR A 63 25.68 -40.96 9.36
N CYS A 64 24.58 -41.01 10.13
CA CYS A 64 24.06 -39.94 10.99
C CYS A 64 24.83 -39.74 12.31
N CYS A 65 25.65 -40.71 12.73
CA CYS A 65 26.36 -40.71 14.02
C CYS A 65 27.88 -40.52 13.88
N SER A 66 28.37 -40.10 12.71
CA SER A 66 29.78 -39.77 12.55
C SER A 66 30.12 -38.49 13.34
N PRO A 67 31.19 -38.47 14.15
CA PRO A 67 31.60 -37.29 14.91
C PRO A 67 31.91 -36.09 14.00
N VAL A 68 32.39 -36.35 12.78
CA VAL A 68 32.64 -35.32 11.76
C VAL A 68 31.34 -34.67 11.31
N VAL A 69 30.30 -35.48 11.07
CA VAL A 69 28.98 -34.99 10.63
C VAL A 69 28.32 -34.14 11.72
N GLN A 70 28.43 -34.54 12.98
CA GLN A 70 27.91 -33.76 14.12
C GLN A 70 28.64 -32.44 14.30
N CYS A 71 29.96 -32.41 14.10
CA CYS A 71 30.74 -31.17 14.12
C CYS A 71 30.28 -30.20 13.02
N VAL A 72 30.16 -30.70 11.79
CA VAL A 72 29.74 -29.89 10.64
C VAL A 72 28.34 -29.30 10.85
N TRP A 73 27.37 -30.12 11.28
CA TRP A 73 26.02 -29.62 11.57
C TRP A 73 25.99 -28.67 12.77
N GLY A 74 26.76 -28.93 13.82
CA GLY A 74 26.86 -28.05 14.98
C GLY A 74 27.37 -26.66 14.61
N VAL A 75 28.46 -26.59 13.84
CA VAL A 75 29.01 -25.33 13.33
C VAL A 75 28.02 -24.65 12.37
N LEU A 76 27.42 -25.39 11.43
CA LEU A 76 26.46 -24.85 10.48
C LEU A 76 25.25 -24.22 11.18
N LEU A 77 24.67 -24.89 12.18
CA LEU A 77 23.52 -24.38 12.93
C LEU A 77 23.86 -23.10 13.71
N ILE A 78 25.06 -23.03 14.30
CA ILE A 78 25.54 -21.82 14.97
C ILE A 78 25.71 -20.68 13.96
N LEU A 79 26.35 -20.94 12.82
CA LEU A 79 26.53 -19.93 11.77
C LEU A 79 25.18 -19.44 11.22
N LEU A 80 24.24 -20.35 10.96
CA LEU A 80 22.88 -20.00 10.51
C LEU A 80 22.13 -19.19 11.57
N SER A 81 22.24 -19.54 12.85
CA SER A 81 21.62 -18.77 13.93
C SER A 81 22.22 -17.38 14.07
N ILE A 82 23.53 -17.22 13.93
CA ILE A 82 24.17 -15.90 13.98
C ILE A 82 23.73 -15.08 12.77
N GLY A 83 23.70 -15.70 11.59
CA GLY A 83 23.24 -15.09 10.34
C GLY A 83 21.79 -14.60 10.42
N SER A 84 20.87 -15.40 10.98
CA SER A 84 19.45 -15.03 11.09
C SER A 84 19.17 -13.92 12.12
N VAL A 85 20.07 -13.72 13.09
CA VAL A 85 19.98 -12.59 14.03
C VAL A 85 20.52 -11.30 13.41
N ILE A 86 21.60 -11.39 12.62
CA ILE A 86 22.18 -10.23 11.93
C ILE A 86 21.28 -9.77 10.77
N PHE A 87 20.76 -10.72 10.00
CA PHE A 87 19.90 -10.47 8.85
C PHE A 87 18.60 -11.24 9.04
N THR A 88 17.60 -10.56 9.58
CA THR A 88 16.35 -11.22 9.95
C THR A 88 15.56 -11.63 8.70
N PRO A 89 14.71 -12.67 8.80
CA PRO A 89 13.82 -13.03 7.70
C PRO A 89 12.94 -11.86 7.21
N LEU A 90 12.54 -10.98 8.13
CA LEU A 90 11.80 -9.76 7.78
C LEU A 90 12.65 -8.81 6.93
N ASP A 91 13.92 -8.60 7.28
CA ASP A 91 14.83 -7.75 6.49
C ASP A 91 15.02 -8.29 5.07
N PHE A 92 15.13 -9.62 4.91
CA PHE A 92 15.16 -10.25 3.59
C PHE A 92 13.88 -9.98 2.79
N MET A 93 12.71 -10.14 3.42
CA MET A 93 11.43 -9.86 2.77
C MET A 93 11.29 -8.39 2.36
N LEU A 94 11.72 -7.46 3.22
CA LEU A 94 11.69 -6.03 2.91
C LEU A 94 12.67 -5.67 1.79
N LEU A 95 13.85 -6.28 1.76
CA LEU A 95 14.85 -6.09 0.70
C LEU A 95 14.35 -6.64 -0.64
N GLU A 96 13.73 -7.81 -0.67
CA GLU A 96 13.17 -8.37 -1.90
C GLU A 96 11.96 -7.57 -2.39
N LYS A 97 11.15 -7.01 -1.48
CA LYS A 97 10.05 -6.09 -1.85
C LYS A 97 10.57 -4.88 -2.63
N LEU A 98 11.78 -4.39 -2.36
CA LEU A 98 12.36 -3.27 -3.13
C LEU A 98 12.43 -3.59 -4.63
N ASN A 99 12.70 -4.84 -5.00
CA ASN A 99 12.87 -5.24 -6.40
C ASN A 99 11.58 -5.24 -7.22
N MET A 100 10.39 -5.17 -6.58
CA MET A 100 9.08 -5.27 -7.24
C MET A 100 9.02 -6.41 -8.27
N ARG A 101 9.56 -7.58 -7.92
CA ARG A 101 9.68 -8.71 -8.84
C ARG A 101 8.29 -9.27 -9.21
N PRO A 102 7.96 -9.44 -10.52
CA PRO A 102 6.70 -10.04 -10.95
C PRO A 102 6.48 -11.44 -10.37
N GLY A 103 5.23 -11.76 -10.01
CA GLY A 103 4.86 -13.01 -9.33
C GLY A 103 5.02 -13.00 -7.81
N MET A 104 5.69 -11.99 -7.23
CA MET A 104 5.77 -11.84 -5.77
C MET A 104 4.60 -11.00 -5.25
N PRO A 105 4.09 -11.25 -4.02
CA PRO A 105 2.89 -10.59 -3.52
C PRO A 105 2.90 -9.06 -3.57
N PRO A 106 3.99 -8.34 -3.23
CA PRO A 106 4.01 -6.88 -3.35
C PRO A 106 3.76 -6.39 -4.79
N TYR A 107 4.32 -7.06 -5.79
CA TYR A 107 4.10 -6.70 -7.19
C TYR A 107 2.65 -6.97 -7.62
N GLU A 108 2.12 -8.15 -7.29
CA GLU A 108 0.76 -8.55 -7.69
C GLU A 108 -0.31 -7.64 -7.07
N TRP A 109 -0.20 -7.33 -5.78
CA TRP A 109 -1.13 -6.43 -5.09
C TRP A 109 -1.01 -4.99 -5.57
N TRP A 110 0.17 -4.58 -6.04
CA TRP A 110 0.32 -3.29 -6.67
C TRP A 110 -0.26 -3.29 -8.08
N SER A 111 -0.03 -4.33 -8.88
CA SER A 111 -0.46 -4.39 -10.29
C SER A 111 -1.98 -4.35 -10.44
N ASP A 112 -2.70 -5.09 -9.59
CA ASP A 112 -4.16 -5.04 -9.45
C ASP A 112 -4.53 -4.76 -7.99
N PRO A 113 -4.57 -3.47 -7.59
CA PRO A 113 -4.92 -3.07 -6.24
C PRO A 113 -6.31 -3.55 -5.82
N PRO A 114 -6.50 -3.81 -4.53
CA PRO A 114 -7.82 -4.12 -3.97
C PRO A 114 -8.89 -3.05 -4.22
N ASP A 115 -10.13 -3.52 -4.37
CA ASP A 115 -11.33 -2.69 -4.62
C ASP A 115 -11.89 -2.08 -3.33
N GLU A 116 -11.06 -1.36 -2.60
CA GLU A 116 -11.38 -0.83 -1.26
C GLU A 116 -11.55 0.70 -1.22
N VAL A 117 -11.28 1.40 -2.32
CA VAL A 117 -11.34 2.88 -2.37
C VAL A 117 -12.74 3.35 -2.78
N LYS A 118 -13.49 3.88 -1.81
CA LYS A 118 -14.79 4.51 -2.06
C LYS A 118 -14.58 6.00 -2.31
N LEU A 119 -15.06 6.48 -3.46
CA LEU A 119 -15.24 7.90 -3.73
C LEU A 119 -16.62 8.32 -3.23
N ARG A 120 -16.67 9.24 -2.26
CA ARG A 120 -17.89 9.91 -1.83
C ARG A 120 -17.84 11.36 -2.30
N THR A 121 -18.86 11.77 -3.05
CA THR A 121 -18.96 13.11 -3.61
C THR A 121 -20.14 13.85 -2.99
N TYR A 122 -19.91 15.08 -2.54
CA TYR A 122 -20.90 15.95 -1.93
C TYR A 122 -20.99 17.24 -2.74
N VAL A 123 -22.20 17.63 -3.13
CA VAL A 123 -22.46 18.81 -3.98
C VAL A 123 -23.11 19.91 -3.16
N PHE A 124 -22.86 21.17 -3.52
CA PHE A 124 -23.45 22.32 -2.84
C PHE A 124 -24.64 22.87 -3.62
N ASN A 125 -25.86 22.66 -3.11
CA ASN A 125 -27.10 23.21 -3.65
C ASN A 125 -27.31 24.66 -3.17
N VAL A 126 -27.63 25.57 -4.08
CA VAL A 126 -27.87 26.99 -3.78
C VAL A 126 -29.35 27.24 -3.50
N THR A 127 -29.66 27.60 -2.25
CA THR A 127 -31.05 27.68 -1.77
C THR A 127 -31.72 29.04 -1.95
N ASN A 128 -30.94 30.12 -2.10
CA ASN A 128 -31.44 31.50 -2.16
C ASN A 128 -31.01 32.27 -3.43
N HIS A 129 -30.72 31.57 -4.52
CA HIS A 129 -30.20 32.16 -5.76
C HIS A 129 -31.07 33.32 -6.29
N GLU A 130 -32.40 33.20 -6.31
CA GLU A 130 -33.30 34.27 -6.77
C GLU A 130 -33.18 35.54 -5.92
N ARG A 131 -33.25 35.39 -4.58
CA ARG A 131 -33.13 36.50 -3.63
C ARG A 131 -31.76 37.17 -3.72
N PHE A 132 -30.71 36.38 -3.91
CA PHE A 132 -29.35 36.87 -4.11
C PHE A 132 -29.21 37.66 -5.42
N LEU A 133 -29.76 37.18 -6.53
CA LEU A 133 -29.75 37.89 -7.81
C LEU A 133 -30.56 39.19 -7.76
N LEU A 134 -31.64 39.23 -6.98
CA LEU A 134 -32.43 40.44 -6.71
C LEU A 134 -31.73 41.43 -5.75
N GLY A 135 -30.58 41.07 -5.17
CA GLY A 135 -29.86 41.89 -4.19
C GLY A 135 -30.52 41.95 -2.81
N LEU A 136 -31.51 41.10 -2.53
CA LEU A 136 -32.18 41.01 -1.23
C LEU A 136 -31.31 40.30 -0.19
N ASP A 137 -30.51 39.33 -0.63
CA ASP A 137 -29.54 38.63 0.20
C ASP A 137 -28.12 38.98 -0.28
N GLN A 138 -27.23 39.35 0.64
CA GLN A 138 -25.85 39.73 0.29
C GLN A 138 -24.95 38.54 -0.04
N LYS A 139 -25.34 37.32 0.33
CA LYS A 139 -24.53 36.10 0.22
C LYS A 139 -25.38 34.92 -0.23
N LEU A 140 -24.76 34.00 -0.96
CA LEU A 140 -25.36 32.71 -1.29
C LEU A 140 -25.46 31.85 -0.01
N ASN A 141 -26.57 31.13 0.13
CA ASN A 141 -26.76 30.10 1.13
C ASN A 141 -26.73 28.74 0.43
N VAL A 142 -25.75 27.92 0.81
CA VAL A 142 -25.53 26.60 0.25
C VAL A 142 -25.94 25.50 1.23
N GLU A 143 -26.48 24.42 0.69
CA GLU A 143 -26.80 23.20 1.41
C GLU A 143 -26.03 22.03 0.79
N GLU A 144 -25.40 21.22 1.63
CA GLU A 144 -24.68 20.03 1.19
C GLU A 144 -25.67 18.91 0.86
N ILE A 145 -25.51 18.31 -0.33
CA ILE A 145 -26.25 17.13 -0.78
C ILE A 145 -25.24 16.01 -1.04
N GLY A 146 -25.45 14.84 -0.43
CA GLY A 146 -24.57 13.70 -0.60
C GLY A 146 -24.56 12.77 0.61
N PRO A 147 -23.66 11.76 0.62
CA PRO A 147 -22.72 11.47 -0.46
C PRO A 147 -23.37 10.75 -1.65
N VAL A 148 -22.86 11.02 -2.85
CA VAL A 148 -22.96 10.09 -3.99
C VAL A 148 -21.72 9.21 -3.99
N VAL A 149 -21.91 7.89 -3.94
CA VAL A 149 -20.86 6.90 -3.67
C VAL A 149 -20.51 6.08 -4.92
N TYR A 150 -19.22 6.00 -5.20
CA TYR A 150 -18.63 5.17 -6.25
C TYR A 150 -17.48 4.33 -5.67
N LEU A 151 -17.21 3.18 -6.27
CA LEU A 151 -15.92 2.48 -6.13
C LEU A 151 -14.94 3.06 -7.14
N GLU A 152 -13.79 3.55 -6.71
CA GLU A 152 -12.71 3.90 -7.63
C GLU A 152 -11.83 2.69 -7.90
N LYS A 153 -11.83 2.21 -9.15
CA LYS A 153 -10.90 1.16 -9.59
C LYS A 153 -9.61 1.80 -10.09
N LEU A 154 -8.47 1.25 -9.66
CA LEU A 154 -7.14 1.56 -10.16
C LEU A 154 -6.56 0.31 -10.82
N LEU A 155 -6.01 0.46 -12.02
CA LEU A 155 -5.30 -0.59 -12.74
C LEU A 155 -3.92 -0.10 -13.17
N HIS A 156 -2.90 -0.93 -13.01
CA HIS A 156 -1.57 -0.69 -13.55
C HIS A 156 -1.28 -1.64 -14.72
N SER A 157 -0.74 -1.10 -15.80
CA SER A 157 -0.43 -1.84 -17.03
C SER A 157 0.85 -1.30 -17.69
N ASN A 158 1.32 -1.97 -18.75
CA ASN A 158 2.50 -1.57 -19.52
C ASN A 158 3.77 -1.36 -18.66
N VAL A 159 3.97 -2.23 -17.66
CA VAL A 159 5.07 -2.12 -16.71
C VAL A 159 6.43 -2.37 -17.39
N ARG A 160 7.39 -1.49 -17.13
CA ARG A 160 8.76 -1.55 -17.64
C ARG A 160 9.74 -1.29 -16.50
N PHE A 161 10.73 -2.18 -16.35
CA PHE A 161 11.84 -2.02 -15.42
C PHE A 161 13.00 -1.35 -16.15
N ASN A 162 13.48 -0.23 -15.63
CA ASN A 162 14.52 0.58 -16.25
C ASN A 162 15.90 0.29 -15.62
N GLU A 163 16.97 0.52 -16.38
CA GLU A 163 18.35 0.27 -15.94
C GLU A 163 18.79 1.12 -14.73
N ASN A 164 18.16 2.28 -14.53
CA ASN A 164 18.45 3.21 -13.43
C ASN A 164 17.67 2.89 -12.14
N SER A 165 17.26 1.63 -11.94
CA SER A 165 16.49 1.20 -10.77
C SER A 165 15.18 1.97 -10.61
N THR A 166 14.46 2.20 -11.71
CA THR A 166 13.11 2.78 -11.71
C THR A 166 12.13 1.87 -12.44
N MET A 167 10.85 2.01 -12.14
CA MET A 167 9.77 1.27 -12.79
C MET A 167 8.79 2.24 -13.41
N THR A 168 8.59 2.13 -14.72
CA THR A 168 7.61 2.93 -15.47
C THR A 168 6.36 2.09 -15.75
N TYR A 169 5.17 2.66 -15.58
CA TYR A 169 3.91 1.99 -15.81
C TYR A 169 2.80 2.97 -16.20
N THR A 170 1.71 2.44 -16.74
CA THR A 170 0.48 3.20 -17.01
C THR A 170 -0.53 2.96 -15.89
N ALA A 171 -0.92 4.01 -15.17
CA ALA A 171 -1.97 4.00 -14.15
C ALA A 171 -3.30 4.46 -14.77
N LYS A 172 -4.34 3.65 -14.67
CA LYS A 172 -5.70 3.99 -15.13
C LYS A 172 -6.68 3.98 -13.97
N ARG A 173 -7.42 5.07 -13.78
CA ARG A 173 -8.47 5.20 -12.76
C ARG A 173 -9.82 5.44 -13.38
N PHE A 174 -10.85 4.80 -12.83
CA PHE A 174 -12.24 5.03 -13.24
C PHE A 174 -13.20 4.66 -12.10
N PRO A 175 -14.32 5.38 -11.97
CA PRO A 175 -15.30 5.09 -10.95
C PRO A 175 -16.36 4.10 -11.45
N ILE A 176 -16.88 3.31 -10.53
CA ILE A 176 -17.97 2.36 -10.71
C ILE A 176 -19.06 2.76 -9.72
N TYR A 177 -20.27 3.02 -10.21
CA TYR A 177 -21.38 3.43 -9.36
C TYR A 177 -21.84 2.28 -8.45
N LEU A 178 -22.04 2.56 -7.16
CA LEU A 178 -22.45 1.56 -6.16
C LEU A 178 -23.90 1.82 -5.72
N PRO A 179 -24.92 1.25 -6.38
CA PRO A 179 -26.32 1.59 -6.12
C PRO A 179 -26.74 1.37 -4.67
N ASP A 180 -26.26 0.32 -4.02
CA ASP A 180 -26.65 -0.05 -2.66
C ASP A 180 -26.15 0.92 -1.57
N LEU A 181 -25.15 1.75 -1.88
CA LEU A 181 -24.59 2.73 -0.95
C LEU A 181 -25.12 4.15 -1.20
N ASN A 182 -26.00 4.33 -2.18
CA ASN A 182 -26.56 5.62 -2.56
C ASN A 182 -28.00 5.76 -2.09
N HIS A 183 -28.25 6.72 -1.20
CA HIS A 183 -29.60 7.11 -0.76
C HIS A 183 -30.10 8.39 -1.43
N VAL A 184 -29.23 9.07 -2.16
CA VAL A 184 -29.53 10.29 -2.90
C VAL A 184 -30.06 9.91 -4.29
N ASP A 185 -31.22 10.44 -4.67
CA ASP A 185 -31.75 10.28 -6.02
C ASP A 185 -30.95 11.15 -7.00
N LEU A 186 -30.21 10.51 -7.91
CA LEU A 186 -29.40 11.21 -8.92
C LEU A 186 -30.23 12.04 -9.89
N ASN A 187 -31.52 11.75 -10.04
CA ASN A 187 -32.45 12.52 -10.88
C ASN A 187 -33.05 13.71 -10.14
N ALA A 188 -32.85 13.83 -8.82
CA ALA A 188 -33.27 15.00 -8.08
C ALA A 188 -32.58 16.24 -8.61
N THR A 189 -33.34 17.33 -8.74
CA THR A 189 -32.81 18.59 -9.26
C THR A 189 -32.23 19.45 -8.14
N ILE A 190 -31.11 20.09 -8.43
CA ILE A 190 -30.42 21.04 -7.57
C ILE A 190 -30.16 22.34 -8.35
N ILE A 191 -29.99 23.45 -7.63
CA ILE A 191 -29.56 24.72 -8.20
C ILE A 191 -28.07 24.88 -7.94
N VAL A 192 -27.30 25.07 -9.01
CA VAL A 192 -25.84 25.16 -8.95
C VAL A 192 -25.35 26.34 -9.80
N PRO A 193 -24.13 26.83 -9.56
CA PRO A 193 -23.53 27.85 -10.41
C PRO A 193 -23.39 27.33 -11.85
N ASN A 194 -23.65 28.18 -12.84
CA ASN A 194 -23.35 27.85 -14.24
C ASN A 194 -21.84 27.92 -14.47
N VAL A 195 -21.15 26.83 -14.13
CA VAL A 195 -19.68 26.78 -14.12
C VAL A 195 -19.09 27.07 -15.51
N GLY A 196 -19.75 26.64 -16.59
CA GLY A 196 -19.30 26.93 -17.95
C GLY A 196 -19.24 28.44 -18.23
N VAL A 197 -20.36 29.14 -18.03
CA VAL A 197 -20.46 30.57 -18.32
C VAL A 197 -19.65 31.41 -17.34
N LEU A 198 -19.78 31.14 -16.04
CA LEU A 198 -19.04 31.86 -15.00
C LEU A 198 -17.53 31.66 -15.14
N GLY A 199 -17.09 30.45 -15.46
CA GLY A 199 -15.69 30.13 -15.68
C GLY A 199 -15.11 30.84 -16.91
N ILE A 200 -15.83 30.86 -18.04
CA ILE A 200 -15.38 31.56 -19.25
C ILE A 200 -15.29 33.08 -19.02
N PHE A 201 -16.30 33.67 -18.38
CA PHE A 201 -16.28 35.10 -18.06
C PHE A 201 -15.16 35.45 -17.08
N SER A 202 -14.97 34.63 -16.05
CA SER A 202 -13.88 34.80 -15.09
C SER A 202 -12.50 34.62 -15.74
N TYR A 203 -12.33 33.64 -16.62
CA TYR A 203 -11.11 33.46 -17.43
C TYR A 203 -10.77 34.71 -18.27
N LEU A 204 -11.79 35.33 -18.87
CA LEU A 204 -11.65 36.52 -19.72
C LEU A 204 -11.83 37.85 -18.97
N HIS A 205 -11.78 37.86 -17.63
CA HIS A 205 -12.02 39.07 -16.85
C HIS A 205 -11.00 40.19 -17.14
N ASN A 206 -9.77 39.86 -17.53
CA ASN A 206 -8.73 40.83 -17.90
C ASN A 206 -8.63 41.08 -19.41
N ALA A 207 -9.51 40.50 -20.23
CA ALA A 207 -9.52 40.74 -21.65
C ALA A 207 -9.87 42.20 -21.98
N ASN A 208 -9.39 42.70 -23.13
CA ASN A 208 -9.70 44.06 -23.56
C ASN A 208 -11.20 44.25 -23.83
N TYR A 209 -11.65 45.50 -23.83
CA TYR A 209 -13.06 45.87 -24.01
C TYR A 209 -13.70 45.23 -25.26
N PHE A 210 -12.95 45.15 -26.36
CA PHE A 210 -13.44 44.56 -27.60
C PHE A 210 -13.77 43.08 -27.45
N VAL A 211 -12.86 42.28 -26.87
CA VAL A 211 -13.09 40.85 -26.62
C VAL A 211 -14.28 40.64 -25.69
N LYS A 212 -14.38 41.40 -24.60
CA LYS A 212 -15.53 41.33 -23.69
C LYS A 212 -16.85 41.66 -24.39
N THR A 213 -16.86 42.66 -25.26
CA THR A 213 -18.06 43.08 -26.02
C THR A 213 -18.51 42.02 -27.02
N VAL A 214 -17.56 41.43 -27.76
CA VAL A 214 -17.86 40.34 -28.70
C VAL A 214 -18.40 39.13 -27.96
N LEU A 215 -17.73 38.69 -26.89
CA LEU A 215 -18.18 37.58 -26.08
C LEU A 215 -19.57 37.84 -25.50
N ARG A 216 -19.80 39.01 -24.91
CA ARG A 216 -21.11 39.41 -24.38
C ARG A 216 -22.19 39.27 -25.44
N SER A 217 -21.94 39.73 -26.67
CA SER A 217 -22.89 39.69 -27.77
C SER A 217 -23.23 38.25 -28.16
N LEU A 218 -22.20 37.41 -28.35
CA LEU A 218 -22.37 35.99 -28.70
C LEU A 218 -23.10 35.22 -27.60
N VAL A 219 -22.70 35.40 -26.35
CA VAL A 219 -23.27 34.71 -25.20
C VAL A 219 -24.71 35.18 -24.92
N SER A 220 -25.04 36.44 -25.19
CA SER A 220 -26.41 36.96 -25.02
C SER A 220 -27.45 36.26 -25.90
N MET A 221 -27.05 35.66 -27.02
CA MET A 221 -27.94 34.90 -27.91
C MET A 221 -28.57 33.69 -27.21
N TYR A 222 -27.87 33.13 -26.21
CA TYR A 222 -28.31 31.95 -25.45
C TYR A 222 -29.00 32.30 -24.14
N SER A 223 -29.08 33.59 -23.77
CA SER A 223 -29.67 34.07 -22.51
C SER A 223 -29.24 33.27 -21.26
N PRO A 224 -27.93 33.03 -21.02
CA PRO A 224 -27.50 32.16 -19.92
C PRO A 224 -27.76 32.79 -18.55
N GLU A 225 -28.06 31.97 -17.56
CA GLU A 225 -28.23 32.41 -16.17
C GLU A 225 -26.98 32.11 -15.32
N PRO A 226 -26.69 32.92 -14.27
CA PRO A 226 -25.57 32.65 -13.34
C PRO A 226 -25.73 31.34 -12.57
N PHE A 227 -26.97 30.90 -12.37
CA PHE A 227 -27.33 29.65 -11.72
C PHE A 227 -28.25 28.84 -12.62
N VAL A 228 -28.10 27.52 -12.60
CA VAL A 228 -28.91 26.60 -13.42
C VAL A 228 -29.50 25.52 -12.54
N GLN A 229 -30.70 25.08 -12.92
CA GLN A 229 -31.35 23.91 -12.34
C GLN A 229 -30.96 22.68 -13.16
N VAL A 230 -30.30 21.73 -12.52
CA VAL A 230 -29.83 20.49 -13.16
C VAL A 230 -30.04 19.31 -12.24
N THR A 231 -30.05 18.10 -12.78
CA THR A 231 -30.01 16.89 -11.94
C THR A 231 -28.64 16.72 -11.29
N ILE A 232 -28.58 15.99 -10.17
CA ILE A 232 -27.30 15.63 -9.54
C ILE A 232 -26.44 14.82 -10.53
N TYR A 233 -27.05 13.92 -11.30
CA TYR A 233 -26.35 13.16 -12.35
C TYR A 233 -25.70 14.09 -13.39
N ASP A 234 -26.46 15.03 -13.95
CA ASP A 234 -25.94 15.93 -14.98
C ASP A 234 -24.83 16.83 -14.43
N TYR A 235 -24.99 17.36 -13.22
CA TYR A 235 -23.94 18.17 -12.59
C TYR A 235 -22.61 17.40 -12.42
N LEU A 236 -22.68 16.12 -12.06
CA LEU A 236 -21.49 15.29 -11.88
C LEU A 236 -20.92 14.75 -13.21
N TRP A 237 -21.77 14.34 -14.15
CA TRP A 237 -21.35 13.52 -15.29
C TRP A 237 -21.65 14.10 -16.67
N ASN A 238 -22.64 14.97 -16.79
CA ASN A 238 -23.17 15.40 -18.08
C ASN A 238 -23.56 16.89 -18.08
N PHE A 239 -22.68 17.74 -17.56
CA PHE A 239 -22.93 19.17 -17.49
C PHE A 239 -22.52 19.81 -18.82
N THR A 240 -23.49 19.91 -19.72
CA THR A 240 -23.34 20.58 -21.01
C THR A 240 -24.03 21.94 -20.97
N ASP A 241 -23.45 22.92 -21.67
CA ASP A 241 -24.02 24.28 -21.76
C ASP A 241 -23.84 24.81 -23.19
N PRO A 242 -24.85 25.48 -23.79
CA PRO A 242 -24.75 26.01 -25.15
C PRO A 242 -23.57 26.98 -25.34
N VAL A 243 -23.21 27.75 -24.32
CA VAL A 243 -22.06 28.66 -24.33
C VAL A 243 -20.75 27.88 -24.32
N LEU A 244 -20.69 26.77 -23.60
CA LEU A 244 -19.52 25.89 -23.60
C LEU A 244 -19.30 25.27 -24.99
N GLU A 245 -20.37 24.77 -25.62
CA GLU A 245 -20.31 24.18 -26.97
C GLU A 245 -19.91 25.21 -28.03
N MET A 246 -20.53 26.39 -28.00
CA MET A 246 -20.13 27.52 -28.84
C MET A 246 -18.64 27.85 -28.67
N SER A 247 -18.18 27.95 -27.41
CA SER A 247 -16.79 28.34 -27.12
C SER A 247 -15.79 27.30 -27.63
N ARG A 248 -16.10 26.02 -27.49
CA ARG A 248 -15.31 24.93 -28.09
C ARG A 248 -15.23 25.05 -29.60
N ASN A 249 -16.33 25.36 -30.27
CA ASN A 249 -16.37 25.47 -31.73
C ASN A 249 -15.61 26.71 -32.24
N LEU A 250 -15.58 27.82 -31.48
CA LEU A 250 -14.88 29.05 -31.85
C LEU A 250 -13.38 29.01 -31.53
N VAL A 251 -13.01 28.49 -30.36
CA VAL A 251 -11.64 28.49 -29.84
C VAL A 251 -11.26 27.13 -29.23
N PRO A 252 -11.19 26.06 -30.05
CA PRO A 252 -10.98 24.70 -29.55
C PRO A 252 -9.64 24.51 -28.81
N GLY A 253 -8.64 25.37 -29.09
CA GLY A 253 -7.36 25.35 -28.37
C GLY A 253 -7.44 25.89 -26.92
N LEU A 254 -8.42 26.74 -26.62
CA LEU A 254 -8.63 27.30 -25.26
C LEU A 254 -9.73 26.54 -24.51
N VAL A 255 -10.77 26.09 -25.21
CA VAL A 255 -11.89 25.35 -24.62
C VAL A 255 -11.98 23.98 -25.30
N PRO A 256 -11.15 22.99 -24.90
CA PRO A 256 -11.08 21.70 -25.59
C PRO A 256 -12.17 20.71 -25.14
N VAL A 257 -13.24 21.16 -24.50
CA VAL A 257 -14.25 20.30 -23.85
C VAL A 257 -15.67 20.72 -24.19
N SER A 258 -16.58 19.75 -24.28
CA SER A 258 -18.02 19.96 -24.46
C SER A 258 -18.85 19.57 -23.25
N ASN A 259 -18.23 18.92 -22.25
CA ASN A 259 -18.86 18.46 -21.01
C ASN A 259 -18.00 18.93 -19.84
N ALA A 260 -18.58 19.74 -18.97
CA ALA A 260 -17.97 20.29 -17.76
C ALA A 260 -18.46 19.59 -16.48
N GLY A 261 -19.07 18.40 -16.59
CA GLY A 261 -19.50 17.62 -15.44
C GLY A 261 -18.33 17.34 -14.50
N MET A 262 -18.52 17.55 -13.20
CA MET A 262 -17.43 17.57 -12.23
C MET A 262 -16.61 16.28 -12.23
N LEU A 263 -17.28 15.14 -12.05
CA LEU A 263 -16.63 13.82 -12.08
C LEU A 263 -16.23 13.41 -13.50
N ALA A 264 -17.02 13.80 -14.51
CA ALA A 264 -16.62 13.60 -15.91
C ALA A 264 -15.27 14.26 -16.22
N ARG A 265 -15.00 15.46 -15.69
CA ARG A 265 -13.72 16.15 -15.85
C ARG A 265 -12.61 15.55 -15.00
N VAL A 266 -12.91 15.16 -13.76
CA VAL A 266 -11.96 14.46 -12.87
C VAL A 266 -11.44 13.17 -13.51
N TYR A 267 -12.34 12.41 -14.16
CA TYR A 267 -12.02 11.10 -14.76
C TYR A 267 -11.79 11.13 -16.27
N ALA A 268 -11.87 12.30 -16.91
CA ALA A 268 -11.53 12.45 -18.32
C ALA A 268 -10.06 12.08 -18.55
N ASP A 269 -9.81 11.07 -19.37
CA ASP A 269 -8.49 10.58 -19.71
C ASP A 269 -7.59 10.39 -18.48
N PHE A 270 -8.15 9.78 -17.41
CA PHE A 270 -7.40 9.44 -16.19
C PHE A 270 -6.54 8.19 -16.39
N THR A 271 -5.70 8.26 -17.43
CA THR A 271 -4.70 7.25 -17.79
C THR A 271 -3.37 7.98 -17.95
N ASP A 272 -2.43 7.69 -17.06
CA ASP A 272 -1.20 8.47 -16.92
C ASP A 272 0.02 7.55 -16.82
N GLU A 273 1.12 7.94 -17.46
CA GLU A 273 2.41 7.26 -17.31
C GLU A 273 3.10 7.77 -16.05
N MET A 274 3.47 6.84 -15.17
CA MET A 274 4.16 7.08 -13.91
C MET A 274 5.51 6.38 -13.94
N THR A 275 6.53 7.02 -13.38
CA THR A 275 7.82 6.39 -13.08
C THR A 275 8.08 6.49 -11.59
N VAL A 276 8.38 5.37 -10.94
CA VAL A 276 8.68 5.30 -9.50
C VAL A 276 10.05 4.67 -9.25
N LYS A 277 10.66 5.02 -8.12
CA LYS A 277 11.95 4.47 -7.67
C LYS A 277 11.77 3.07 -7.08
N ILE A 278 12.60 2.11 -7.50
CA ILE A 278 12.57 0.73 -7.00
C ILE A 278 13.99 0.17 -6.84
N GLY A 279 14.13 -0.92 -6.11
CA GLY A 279 15.38 -1.66 -5.99
C GLY A 279 16.31 -1.11 -4.89
N PRO A 280 17.35 -1.90 -4.53
CA PRO A 280 18.18 -1.62 -3.36
C PRO A 280 19.01 -0.34 -3.45
N GLN A 281 19.26 0.16 -4.67
CA GLN A 281 20.03 1.39 -4.92
C GLN A 281 19.40 2.62 -4.23
N TRP A 282 18.07 2.72 -4.25
CA TRP A 282 17.32 3.80 -3.59
C TRP A 282 17.02 3.51 -2.12
N GLY A 283 17.19 2.25 -1.70
CA GLY A 283 16.93 1.79 -0.34
C GLY A 283 15.46 1.93 0.09
N HIS A 284 15.22 1.78 1.39
CA HIS A 284 13.88 1.74 1.97
C HIS A 284 13.15 3.09 1.95
N LYS A 285 13.88 4.20 2.08
CA LYS A 285 13.32 5.55 2.27
C LYS A 285 12.78 6.17 0.98
N GLU A 286 13.41 5.87 -0.15
CA GLU A 286 13.00 6.39 -1.45
C GLU A 286 12.16 5.37 -2.25
N PHE A 287 11.96 4.17 -1.69
CA PHE A 287 11.16 3.13 -2.31
C PHE A 287 9.76 3.63 -2.68
N PHE A 288 9.38 3.37 -3.92
CA PHE A 288 8.07 3.67 -4.50
C PHE A 288 7.69 5.16 -4.55
N GLN A 289 8.64 6.05 -4.30
CA GLN A 289 8.43 7.47 -4.56
C GLN A 289 8.40 7.73 -6.07
N ILE A 290 7.54 8.65 -6.49
CA ILE A 290 7.46 9.15 -7.85
C ILE A 290 8.79 9.78 -8.23
N ASP A 291 9.33 9.38 -9.37
CA ASP A 291 10.45 10.02 -10.06
C ASP A 291 9.92 10.99 -11.12
N ARG A 292 8.94 10.52 -11.94
CA ARG A 292 8.37 11.30 -13.06
C ARG A 292 6.87 11.01 -13.25
N PHE A 293 6.17 12.02 -13.74
CA PHE A 293 4.80 11.95 -14.27
C PHE A 293 4.82 12.38 -15.73
N ARG A 294 4.38 11.51 -16.65
CA ARG A 294 4.43 11.76 -18.11
C ARG A 294 5.82 12.24 -18.57
N GLY A 295 6.87 11.63 -18.03
CA GLY A 295 8.27 11.96 -18.32
C GLY A 295 8.84 13.22 -17.62
N GLN A 296 8.01 13.99 -16.91
CA GLN A 296 8.40 15.26 -16.27
C GLN A 296 8.45 15.13 -14.73
N PRO A 297 9.38 15.84 -14.04
CA PRO A 297 9.47 15.86 -12.58
C PRO A 297 8.64 17.00 -11.92
N GLN A 298 7.96 17.82 -12.73
CA GLN A 298 7.22 19.01 -12.32
C GLN A 298 5.71 18.75 -12.28
N ILE A 299 5.00 19.49 -11.42
CA ILE A 299 3.53 19.52 -11.44
C ILE A 299 3.06 20.09 -12.79
N PRO A 300 2.15 19.41 -13.53
CA PRO A 300 1.67 19.89 -14.82
C PRO A 300 1.15 21.33 -14.76
N GLY A 301 1.53 22.14 -15.76
CA GLY A 301 1.09 23.53 -15.90
C GLY A 301 1.91 24.57 -15.13
N PHE A 302 2.79 24.15 -14.22
CA PHE A 302 3.67 25.06 -13.49
C PHE A 302 5.05 25.16 -14.14
N ASP A 303 5.55 26.39 -14.23
CA ASP A 303 6.91 26.68 -14.71
C ASP A 303 7.95 26.26 -13.65
N PRO A 304 8.90 25.36 -13.96
CA PRO A 304 9.91 24.91 -13.00
C PRO A 304 10.87 26.01 -12.53
N ASP A 305 11.05 27.08 -13.30
CA ASP A 305 11.94 28.20 -12.93
C ASP A 305 11.26 29.17 -11.95
N VAL A 306 9.92 29.17 -11.92
CA VAL A 306 9.12 30.05 -11.05
C VAL A 306 8.61 29.29 -9.82
N CYS A 307 8.03 28.10 -10.02
CA CYS A 307 7.45 27.29 -8.96
C CYS A 307 8.48 26.28 -8.45
N PRO A 308 8.89 26.30 -7.16
CA PRO A 308 9.85 25.35 -6.61
C PRO A 308 9.27 23.96 -6.29
N ASP A 309 7.95 23.80 -6.23
CA ASP A 309 7.34 22.50 -5.91
C ASP A 309 7.63 21.47 -6.99
N ARG A 310 7.96 20.24 -6.58
CA ARG A 310 8.24 19.10 -7.46
C ARG A 310 7.39 17.91 -7.04
N ILE A 311 6.97 17.11 -8.00
CA ILE A 311 6.27 15.85 -7.69
C ILE A 311 7.23 14.73 -7.29
N PHE A 312 8.52 14.85 -7.64
CA PHE A 312 9.49 13.83 -7.30
C PHE A 312 9.60 13.68 -5.78
N GLY A 313 9.69 12.43 -5.29
CA GLY A 313 9.72 12.13 -3.86
C GLY A 313 8.35 11.95 -3.21
N SER A 314 7.26 12.20 -3.95
CA SER A 314 5.88 11.97 -3.48
C SER A 314 5.35 10.58 -3.83
N THR A 315 4.16 10.22 -3.36
CA THR A 315 3.46 8.97 -3.71
C THR A 315 2.01 9.25 -4.09
N GLU A 316 1.44 8.39 -4.96
CA GLU A 316 0.01 8.35 -5.27
C GLU A 316 -0.84 7.72 -4.14
N GLY A 317 -0.20 7.27 -3.05
CA GLY A 317 -0.86 6.74 -1.85
C GLY A 317 -1.18 5.24 -1.89
N VAL A 318 -0.81 4.52 -2.94
CA VAL A 318 -0.99 3.05 -3.06
C VAL A 318 0.06 2.29 -2.25
N MET A 319 1.30 2.77 -2.28
CA MET A 319 2.42 2.26 -1.50
C MET A 319 3.24 3.41 -0.96
N TYR A 320 3.80 3.22 0.22
CA TYR A 320 4.71 4.16 0.87
C TYR A 320 6.10 3.55 1.02
N ALA A 321 7.07 4.41 1.33
CA ALA A 321 8.41 4.01 1.72
C ALA A 321 8.38 3.06 2.94
N GLN A 322 9.43 2.26 3.07
CA GLN A 322 9.60 1.30 4.15
C GLN A 322 10.38 1.90 5.32
N ARG A 323 10.21 1.32 6.52
CA ARG A 323 10.90 1.72 7.76
C ARG A 323 10.68 3.20 8.12
N LEU A 324 9.43 3.62 8.05
CA LEU A 324 9.01 4.98 8.39
C LEU A 324 9.22 5.26 9.88
N THR A 325 9.62 6.49 10.15
CA THR A 325 9.86 7.07 11.46
C THR A 325 8.90 8.23 11.71
N LYS A 326 8.71 8.60 12.98
CA LYS A 326 7.83 9.71 13.38
C LYS A 326 8.30 11.07 12.83
N GLN A 327 9.55 11.17 12.38
CA GLN A 327 10.14 12.38 11.82
C GLN A 327 9.99 12.48 10.31
N ASP A 328 9.67 11.37 9.63
CA ASP A 328 9.50 11.38 8.18
C ASP A 328 8.23 12.17 7.81
N VAL A 329 8.29 12.89 6.69
CA VAL A 329 7.15 13.61 6.12
C VAL A 329 6.74 12.89 4.86
N LEU A 330 5.49 12.43 4.80
CA LEU A 330 4.97 11.72 3.64
C LEU A 330 4.45 12.73 2.64
N GLN A 331 5.06 12.79 1.47
CA GLN A 331 4.59 13.66 0.40
C GLN A 331 3.55 12.90 -0.44
N TYR A 332 2.32 13.39 -0.47
CA TYR A 332 1.25 12.86 -1.30
C TYR A 332 1.04 13.75 -2.51
N TRP A 333 0.85 13.15 -3.69
CA TRP A 333 0.44 13.88 -4.88
C TRP A 333 -0.46 13.03 -5.76
N ARG A 334 -1.45 13.68 -6.36
CA ARG A 334 -2.34 13.10 -7.35
C ARG A 334 -2.72 14.16 -8.36
N LYS A 335 -2.87 13.77 -9.64
CA LYS A 335 -3.26 14.65 -10.76
C LYS A 335 -4.45 15.56 -10.43
N THR A 336 -5.46 15.06 -9.72
CA THR A 336 -6.69 15.80 -9.38
C THR A 336 -6.51 16.80 -8.25
N VAL A 337 -5.46 16.67 -7.43
CA VAL A 337 -5.19 17.59 -6.32
C VAL A 337 -4.39 18.80 -6.82
N CYS A 338 -3.61 18.65 -7.90
CA CYS A 338 -2.80 19.70 -8.53
C CYS A 338 -1.76 20.36 -7.59
N LYS A 339 -1.55 19.80 -6.39
CA LYS A 339 -0.69 20.37 -5.36
C LYS A 339 -0.02 19.27 -4.55
N LEU A 340 1.21 19.52 -4.13
CA LEU A 340 1.97 18.63 -3.25
C LEU A 340 1.42 18.73 -1.82
N MET A 341 1.10 17.58 -1.21
CA MET A 341 0.40 17.50 0.07
C MET A 341 1.27 16.81 1.13
N PRO A 342 1.83 17.54 2.11
CA PRO A 342 2.66 16.96 3.14
C PRO A 342 1.84 16.43 4.33
N LEU A 343 2.01 15.14 4.64
CA LEU A 343 1.43 14.50 5.81
C LEU A 343 2.49 14.32 6.91
N TYR A 344 2.12 14.71 8.14
CA TYR A 344 2.98 14.67 9.31
C TYR A 344 2.46 13.65 10.31
N PHE A 345 3.38 13.01 11.04
CA PHE A 345 3.04 12.06 12.09
C PHE A 345 2.13 12.72 13.13
N ASP A 346 1.07 12.03 13.51
CA ASP A 346 0.09 12.48 14.50
C ASP A 346 0.08 11.55 15.72
N SER A 347 -0.12 10.25 15.49
CA SER A 347 -0.34 9.29 16.58
C SER A 347 0.01 7.85 16.21
N GLU A 348 0.27 7.04 17.24
CA GLU A 348 0.35 5.58 17.15
C GLU A 348 -1.02 4.97 17.46
N LEU A 349 -1.38 3.93 16.72
CA LEU A 349 -2.59 3.15 16.98
C LEU A 349 -2.37 1.68 16.62
N THR A 350 -3.36 0.85 16.96
CA THR A 350 -3.35 -0.57 16.64
C THR A 350 -4.66 -0.92 15.95
N MET A 351 -4.58 -1.57 14.79
CA MET A 351 -5.75 -2.13 14.11
C MET A 351 -5.45 -3.57 13.74
N PHE A 352 -6.39 -4.47 14.02
CA PHE A 352 -6.22 -5.91 13.79
C PHE A 352 -4.93 -6.47 14.40
N ASP A 353 -4.60 -6.02 15.62
CA ASP A 353 -3.38 -6.38 16.36
C ASP A 353 -2.05 -6.02 15.68
N VAL A 354 -2.09 -5.18 14.64
CA VAL A 354 -0.90 -4.63 13.98
C VAL A 354 -0.66 -3.20 14.50
N PRO A 355 0.57 -2.86 14.95
CA PRO A 355 0.93 -1.49 15.32
C PRO A 355 1.10 -0.61 14.07
N LEU A 356 0.50 0.57 14.08
CA LEU A 356 0.39 1.46 12.93
C LEU A 356 0.70 2.90 13.32
N TYR A 357 1.13 3.68 12.32
CA TYR A 357 1.29 5.12 12.43
C TYR A 357 0.19 5.84 11.65
N ARG A 358 -0.36 6.89 12.26
CA ARG A 358 -1.23 7.85 11.60
C ARG A 358 -0.44 9.09 11.23
N TYR A 359 -0.53 9.47 9.95
CA TYR A 359 -0.05 10.74 9.44
C TYR A 359 -1.23 11.57 8.96
N ASN A 360 -1.36 12.80 9.47
CA ASN A 360 -2.41 13.73 9.08
C ASN A 360 -1.86 14.74 8.06
N LEU A 361 -2.67 15.09 7.08
CA LEU A 361 -2.38 16.22 6.19
C LEU A 361 -2.35 17.51 7.02
N SER A 362 -1.30 18.31 6.83
CA SER A 362 -1.14 19.59 7.50
C SER A 362 -2.37 20.48 7.30
N GLU A 363 -2.85 21.12 8.37
CA GLU A 363 -3.95 22.10 8.27
C GLU A 363 -3.54 23.35 7.48
N ASN A 364 -2.23 23.60 7.38
CA ASN A 364 -1.64 24.67 6.59
C ASN A 364 -1.41 24.25 5.12
N ALA A 365 -1.87 23.06 4.70
CA ALA A 365 -1.64 22.56 3.33
C ALA A 365 -2.17 23.52 2.25
N PHE A 366 -3.23 24.30 2.53
CA PHE A 366 -3.78 25.30 1.60
C PHE A 366 -3.47 26.74 2.02
N ASP A 367 -2.59 26.95 2.99
CA ASP A 367 -2.22 28.30 3.43
C ASP A 367 -1.21 28.95 2.48
N ARG A 368 -1.18 30.28 2.50
CA ARG A 368 -0.20 31.08 1.78
C ARG A 368 1.21 30.86 2.34
N VAL A 369 2.18 30.67 1.47
CA VAL A 369 3.60 30.59 1.83
C VAL A 369 4.11 31.99 2.17
N LYS A 370 4.59 32.17 3.41
CA LYS A 370 5.12 33.46 3.90
C LYS A 370 6.59 33.68 3.52
N ASN A 371 7.37 32.59 3.46
CA ASN A 371 8.81 32.60 3.23
C ASN A 371 9.12 31.78 1.99
N GLY A 372 9.40 32.44 0.87
CA GLY A 372 9.67 31.79 -0.42
C GLY A 372 8.60 32.06 -1.47
N THR A 373 8.70 31.35 -2.59
CA THR A 373 7.75 31.48 -3.69
C THR A 373 6.53 30.60 -3.46
N ASP A 374 5.34 31.19 -3.53
CA ASP A 374 4.10 30.44 -3.47
C ASP A 374 3.62 30.10 -4.88
N CYS A 375 3.70 28.82 -5.25
CA CYS A 375 3.27 28.35 -6.58
C CYS A 375 1.77 28.57 -6.82
N TYR A 376 0.94 28.59 -5.78
CA TYR A 376 -0.51 28.51 -5.87
C TYR A 376 -1.18 29.84 -5.51
N ASP A 377 -0.46 30.96 -5.70
CA ASP A 377 -1.04 32.30 -5.58
C ASP A 377 -1.79 32.73 -6.82
N THR A 378 -2.68 33.70 -6.62
CA THR A 378 -3.29 34.47 -7.70
C THR A 378 -3.01 35.95 -7.49
N VAL A 379 -3.32 36.76 -8.50
CA VAL A 379 -3.30 38.22 -8.38
C VAL A 379 -4.73 38.72 -8.63
N PRO A 380 -5.41 39.33 -7.64
CA PRO A 380 -4.98 39.55 -6.25
C PRO A 380 -4.94 38.26 -5.41
N SER A 381 -4.08 38.21 -4.39
CA SER A 381 -3.91 37.00 -3.56
C SER A 381 -5.21 36.57 -2.86
N LEU A 382 -5.42 35.25 -2.81
CA LEU A 382 -6.53 34.65 -2.09
C LEU A 382 -6.27 34.60 -0.58
N HIS A 383 -7.35 34.42 0.18
CA HIS A 383 -7.24 34.10 1.61
C HIS A 383 -6.47 32.79 1.82
N SER A 384 -5.67 32.69 2.90
CA SER A 384 -5.11 31.41 3.36
C SER A 384 -6.23 30.38 3.53
N GLY A 385 -5.94 29.12 3.24
CA GLY A 385 -6.94 28.04 3.18
C GLY A 385 -7.47 27.78 1.77
N LEU A 386 -7.07 28.60 0.79
CA LEU A 386 -7.37 28.46 -0.64
C LEU A 386 -6.06 28.37 -1.43
N SER A 387 -6.03 27.50 -2.43
CA SER A 387 -4.89 27.38 -3.36
C SER A 387 -5.36 27.38 -4.80
N ASP A 388 -4.71 28.18 -5.64
CA ASP A 388 -4.97 28.17 -7.08
C ASP A 388 -4.56 26.83 -7.69
N THR A 389 -5.47 26.23 -8.43
CA THR A 389 -5.22 24.99 -9.18
C THR A 389 -5.48 25.16 -10.68
N SER A 390 -5.74 26.39 -11.13
CA SER A 390 -6.08 26.72 -12.51
C SER A 390 -5.07 26.19 -13.53
N LYS A 391 -3.77 26.22 -13.17
CA LYS A 391 -2.67 25.73 -14.02
C LYS A 391 -2.79 24.26 -14.44
N CYS A 392 -3.40 23.40 -13.61
CA CYS A 392 -3.65 22.00 -14.00
C CYS A 392 -4.88 21.83 -14.90
N TYR A 393 -5.71 22.86 -15.02
CA TYR A 393 -7.01 22.83 -15.70
C TYR A 393 -7.08 23.85 -16.85
N PHE A 394 -5.99 24.02 -17.60
CA PHE A 394 -5.92 24.95 -18.74
C PHE A 394 -6.26 26.38 -18.36
N ASP A 395 -5.76 26.83 -17.20
CA ASP A 395 -6.02 28.15 -16.62
C ASP A 395 -7.51 28.42 -16.30
N PHE A 396 -8.37 27.39 -16.33
CA PHE A 396 -9.74 27.49 -15.85
C PHE A 396 -9.75 27.82 -14.34
N PRO A 397 -10.54 28.79 -13.86
CA PRO A 397 -10.34 29.43 -12.54
C PRO A 397 -10.81 28.57 -11.36
N MET A 398 -10.15 27.43 -11.15
CA MET A 398 -10.42 26.46 -10.09
C MET A 398 -9.52 26.70 -8.88
N VAL A 399 -10.14 26.71 -7.70
CA VAL A 399 -9.45 26.86 -6.42
C VAL A 399 -9.74 25.64 -5.55
N ALA A 400 -8.68 25.05 -5.00
CA ALA A 400 -8.78 23.94 -4.06
C ALA A 400 -8.74 24.43 -2.61
N SER A 401 -9.44 23.69 -1.74
CA SER A 401 -9.43 23.90 -0.30
C SER A 401 -9.71 22.60 0.44
N PHE A 402 -9.62 22.63 1.77
CA PHE A 402 -10.30 21.62 2.56
C PHE A 402 -11.83 21.77 2.48
N PRO A 403 -12.60 20.69 2.73
CA PRO A 403 -14.06 20.75 2.80
C PRO A 403 -14.56 21.81 3.80
N HIS A 404 -15.61 22.53 3.39
CA HIS A 404 -16.24 23.62 4.13
C HIS A 404 -15.29 24.75 4.56
N PHE A 405 -14.15 24.93 3.89
CA PHE A 405 -13.16 25.95 4.22
C PHE A 405 -12.73 25.92 5.70
N TYR A 406 -12.59 24.72 6.31
CA TYR A 406 -12.37 24.62 7.75
C TYR A 406 -11.02 25.15 8.26
N THR A 407 -10.04 25.36 7.38
CA THR A 407 -8.70 25.89 7.71
C THR A 407 -8.44 27.29 7.13
N GLY A 408 -7.23 27.82 7.34
CA GLY A 408 -6.80 29.10 6.75
C GLY A 408 -7.38 30.36 7.40
N GLY A 409 -8.17 30.21 8.46
CA GLY A 409 -8.78 31.34 9.18
C GLY A 409 -9.83 32.09 8.36
N ILE A 410 -10.37 31.46 7.30
CA ILE A 410 -11.45 32.01 6.48
C ILE A 410 -12.68 32.17 7.39
N PRO A 411 -13.25 33.38 7.53
CA PRO A 411 -14.51 33.53 8.25
C PRO A 411 -15.58 32.64 7.63
N LYS A 412 -16.33 31.90 8.45
CA LYS A 412 -17.33 30.90 8.02
C LYS A 412 -18.24 31.40 6.89
N ASP A 413 -18.67 32.65 6.98
CA ASP A 413 -19.59 33.26 6.03
C ASP A 413 -18.89 34.20 5.04
N LYS A 414 -17.57 34.09 4.82
CA LYS A 414 -16.82 35.02 3.98
C LYS A 414 -17.33 35.02 2.54
N PHE A 415 -17.52 33.84 1.95
CA PHE A 415 -17.94 33.67 0.55
C PHE A 415 -19.40 33.24 0.43
N VAL A 416 -19.81 32.26 1.24
CA VAL A 416 -21.17 31.73 1.27
C VAL A 416 -21.58 31.42 2.70
N THR A 417 -22.87 31.26 2.95
CA THR A 417 -23.46 30.78 4.21
C THR A 417 -23.88 29.31 4.08
N GLY A 418 -24.04 28.60 5.21
CA GLY A 418 -24.50 27.21 5.24
C GLY A 418 -23.40 26.15 5.37
N LEU A 419 -22.12 26.51 5.21
CA LEU A 419 -20.99 25.61 5.44
C LEU A 419 -20.86 25.22 6.93
N LYS A 420 -20.40 24.01 7.23
CA LYS A 420 -20.27 23.45 8.58
C LYS A 420 -18.86 22.87 8.81
N PRO A 421 -17.82 23.72 8.92
CA PRO A 421 -16.45 23.26 9.08
C PRO A 421 -16.26 22.38 10.33
N ASP A 422 -15.64 21.20 10.15
CA ASP A 422 -15.37 20.23 11.20
C ASP A 422 -14.03 19.53 10.91
N ARG A 423 -13.10 19.61 11.86
CA ARG A 423 -11.75 19.05 11.71
C ARG A 423 -11.76 17.54 11.50
N TYR A 424 -12.57 16.80 12.24
CA TYR A 424 -12.58 15.33 12.20
C TYR A 424 -13.23 14.82 10.92
N LYS A 425 -14.23 15.53 10.42
CA LYS A 425 -14.91 15.19 9.16
C LYS A 425 -14.15 15.64 7.92
N HIS A 426 -13.35 16.70 8.00
CA HIS A 426 -12.79 17.35 6.81
C HIS A 426 -11.27 17.28 6.68
N ASN A 427 -10.53 16.79 7.69
CA ASN A 427 -9.09 16.54 7.57
C ASN A 427 -8.79 15.24 6.79
N SER A 428 -7.66 15.20 6.10
CA SER A 428 -7.18 14.05 5.34
C SER A 428 -6.06 13.35 6.12
N PHE A 429 -5.96 12.02 6.03
CA PHE A 429 -4.95 11.26 6.76
C PHE A 429 -4.64 9.92 6.09
N VAL A 430 -3.53 9.31 6.48
CA VAL A 430 -3.21 7.92 6.20
C VAL A 430 -2.82 7.21 7.47
N VAL A 431 -3.28 5.97 7.62
CA VAL A 431 -2.84 5.02 8.64
C VAL A 431 -2.15 3.87 7.95
N LEU A 432 -0.89 3.63 8.32
CA LEU A 432 -0.05 2.62 7.67
C LEU A 432 0.83 1.88 8.66
N GLU A 433 1.30 0.71 8.25
CA GLU A 433 2.31 -0.05 9.00
C GLU A 433 3.71 0.46 8.65
N PRO A 434 4.51 0.93 9.63
CA PRO A 434 5.72 1.69 9.36
C PRO A 434 6.85 0.90 8.69
N TYR A 435 7.04 -0.38 8.99
CA TYR A 435 8.15 -1.16 8.42
C TYR A 435 7.94 -1.47 6.95
N THR A 436 6.72 -1.86 6.58
CA THR A 436 6.37 -2.24 5.22
C THR A 436 5.90 -1.05 4.37
N GLY A 437 5.44 0.04 4.96
CA GLY A 437 4.82 1.15 4.24
C GLY A 437 3.44 0.81 3.67
N THR A 438 2.75 -0.19 4.24
CA THR A 438 1.46 -0.68 3.74
C THR A 438 0.31 0.13 4.36
N PRO A 439 -0.52 0.83 3.56
CA PRO A 439 -1.65 1.60 4.08
C PRO A 439 -2.80 0.67 4.49
N PHE A 440 -3.25 0.81 5.74
CA PHE A 440 -4.42 0.10 6.29
C PHE A 440 -5.70 0.88 6.08
N GLU A 441 -5.62 2.21 6.19
CA GLU A 441 -6.72 3.13 5.95
C GLU A 441 -6.13 4.42 5.39
N ALA A 442 -6.77 4.98 4.38
CA ALA A 442 -6.37 6.26 3.80
C ALA A 442 -7.61 7.07 3.46
N VAL A 443 -7.59 8.35 3.83
CA VAL A 443 -8.69 9.28 3.63
C VAL A 443 -8.15 10.56 3.02
N ALA A 444 -8.47 10.80 1.76
CA ALA A 444 -8.13 12.03 1.05
C ALA A 444 -9.40 12.84 0.77
N ARG A 445 -9.50 14.02 1.39
CA ARG A 445 -10.64 14.94 1.28
C ARG A 445 -10.20 16.26 0.70
N MET A 446 -10.94 16.73 -0.31
CA MET A 446 -10.66 18.01 -0.95
C MET A 446 -11.94 18.62 -1.52
N GLN A 447 -12.04 19.95 -1.45
CA GLN A 447 -13.12 20.72 -2.04
C GLN A 447 -12.64 21.50 -3.25
N SER A 448 -13.46 21.49 -4.30
CA SER A 448 -13.27 22.23 -5.53
C SER A 448 -14.20 23.44 -5.53
N ASN A 449 -13.64 24.60 -5.88
CA ASN A 449 -14.33 25.88 -5.88
C ASN A 449 -14.08 26.63 -7.19
N LEU A 450 -15.02 27.47 -7.58
CA LEU A 450 -14.86 28.38 -8.71
C LEU A 450 -14.44 29.76 -8.20
N LEU A 451 -13.30 30.26 -8.68
CA LEU A 451 -12.92 31.66 -8.50
C LEU A 451 -13.62 32.51 -9.56
N VAL A 452 -14.49 33.40 -9.10
CA VAL A 452 -15.21 34.33 -9.97
C VAL A 452 -14.56 35.70 -9.83
N HIS A 453 -13.84 36.13 -10.88
CA HIS A 453 -13.28 37.47 -10.98
C HIS A 453 -14.35 38.53 -11.24
N ASP A 454 -13.95 39.77 -11.49
CA ASP A 454 -14.87 40.86 -11.82
C ASP A 454 -15.58 40.62 -13.16
N LEU A 455 -16.91 40.46 -13.10
CA LEU A 455 -17.76 40.20 -14.26
C LEU A 455 -18.55 41.43 -14.73
N THR A 456 -18.33 42.61 -14.14
CA THR A 456 -19.05 43.85 -14.49
C THR A 456 -18.95 44.25 -15.97
N GLY A 457 -17.88 43.82 -16.65
CA GLY A 457 -17.68 44.05 -18.09
C GLY A 457 -18.49 43.16 -19.04
N PHE A 458 -19.27 42.19 -18.52
CA PHE A 458 -20.08 41.28 -19.33
C PHE A 458 -21.56 41.66 -19.29
N GLN A 459 -22.41 40.94 -18.54
CA GLN A 459 -23.83 41.28 -18.36
C GLN A 459 -24.14 41.53 -16.89
N GLU A 460 -25.04 42.48 -16.62
CA GLU A 460 -25.36 42.96 -15.27
C GLU A 460 -25.79 41.83 -14.31
N LYS A 461 -26.55 40.84 -14.79
CA LYS A 461 -26.99 39.70 -13.97
C LYS A 461 -25.86 38.84 -13.40
N PHE A 462 -24.64 38.93 -13.94
CA PHE A 462 -23.46 38.25 -13.41
C PHE A 462 -22.64 39.12 -12.45
N ALA A 463 -22.97 40.40 -12.30
CA ALA A 463 -22.22 41.31 -11.43
C ALA A 463 -22.27 40.86 -9.96
N ASN A 464 -23.42 40.36 -9.48
CA ASN A 464 -23.59 39.98 -8.07
C ASN A 464 -22.67 38.84 -7.62
N VAL A 465 -22.26 37.95 -8.52
CA VAL A 465 -21.34 36.83 -8.20
C VAL A 465 -19.85 37.21 -8.32
N SER A 466 -19.54 38.44 -8.75
CA SER A 466 -18.17 38.90 -8.98
C SER A 466 -17.32 38.90 -7.71
N ASN A 467 -16.01 38.69 -7.87
CA ASN A 467 -15.02 38.71 -6.80
C ASN A 467 -15.35 37.76 -5.63
N SER A 468 -15.81 36.56 -5.96
CA SER A 468 -16.21 35.55 -4.99
C SER A 468 -15.57 34.19 -5.27
N VAL A 469 -15.57 33.32 -4.26
CA VAL A 469 -15.15 31.92 -4.38
C VAL A 469 -16.37 31.06 -4.09
N ILE A 470 -16.92 30.42 -5.12
CA ILE A 470 -18.16 29.65 -5.01
C ILE A 470 -17.81 28.18 -4.85
N PRO A 471 -18.19 27.51 -3.74
CA PRO A 471 -17.93 26.08 -3.57
C PRO A 471 -18.81 25.27 -4.53
N LEU A 472 -18.20 24.30 -5.21
CA LEU A 472 -18.89 23.50 -6.24
C LEU A 472 -19.26 22.12 -5.70
N PHE A 473 -18.27 21.39 -5.21
CA PHE A 473 -18.40 20.06 -4.64
C PHE A 473 -17.15 19.73 -3.82
N TRP A 474 -17.23 18.72 -2.96
CA TRP A 474 -16.05 18.11 -2.36
C TRP A 474 -16.11 16.59 -2.45
N GLY A 475 -14.93 15.99 -2.52
CA GLY A 475 -14.75 14.54 -2.64
C GLY A 475 -13.99 13.98 -1.47
N GLU A 476 -14.36 12.79 -1.04
CA GLU A 476 -13.61 11.92 -0.13
C GLU A 476 -13.24 10.64 -0.87
N TYR A 477 -11.94 10.37 -0.98
CA TYR A 477 -11.42 9.06 -1.35
C TYR A 477 -11.06 8.33 -0.07
N HIS A 478 -11.81 7.29 0.26
CA HIS A 478 -11.63 6.52 1.49
C HIS A 478 -11.30 5.07 1.16
N GLN A 479 -10.07 4.67 1.44
CA GLN A 479 -9.69 3.27 1.54
C GLN A 479 -10.13 2.76 2.92
N GLU A 480 -11.25 2.04 2.98
CA GLU A 480 -11.87 1.61 4.25
C GLU A 480 -11.27 0.35 4.87
N GLY A 481 -10.23 -0.20 4.25
CA GLY A 481 -9.52 -1.35 4.80
C GLY A 481 -8.53 -1.98 3.83
N LEU A 482 -8.24 -3.25 4.13
CA LEU A 482 -7.36 -4.12 3.36
C LEU A 482 -8.03 -5.49 3.24
N PRO A 483 -7.94 -6.16 2.07
CA PRO A 483 -8.39 -7.54 1.95
C PRO A 483 -7.70 -8.43 2.96
N SER A 484 -8.44 -9.45 3.41
CA SER A 484 -7.97 -10.40 4.42
C SER A 484 -6.61 -11.02 4.09
N LYS A 485 -6.33 -11.27 2.80
CA LYS A 485 -5.04 -11.80 2.35
C LYS A 485 -3.87 -10.87 2.70
N ILE A 486 -3.96 -9.59 2.33
CA ILE A 486 -2.92 -8.60 2.61
C ILE A 486 -2.78 -8.40 4.12
N ARG A 487 -3.91 -8.24 4.81
CA ARG A 487 -3.94 -8.05 6.27
C ARG A 487 -3.25 -9.20 7.01
N ILE A 488 -3.56 -10.45 6.67
CA ILE A 488 -2.95 -11.65 7.29
C ILE A 488 -1.45 -11.71 6.99
N THR A 489 -1.02 -11.38 5.77
CA THR A 489 0.40 -11.38 5.44
C THR A 489 1.17 -10.31 6.22
N VAL A 490 0.63 -9.09 6.35
CA VAL A 490 1.27 -8.04 7.15
C VAL A 490 1.31 -8.43 8.62
N TYR A 491 0.20 -8.95 9.18
CA TYR A 491 0.14 -9.43 10.55
C TYR A 491 1.19 -10.53 10.80
N PHE A 492 1.27 -11.54 9.93
CA PHE A 492 2.29 -12.58 10.03
C PHE A 492 3.71 -11.99 9.97
N SER A 493 3.97 -11.09 9.04
CA SER A 493 5.32 -10.53 8.82
C SER A 493 5.79 -9.62 9.96
N ILE A 494 4.87 -8.88 10.59
CA ILE A 494 5.20 -7.87 11.61
C ILE A 494 5.04 -8.39 13.04
N VAL A 495 4.01 -9.20 13.30
CA VAL A 495 3.67 -9.63 14.67
C VAL A 495 4.22 -11.02 14.97
N ILE A 496 4.08 -11.97 14.04
CA ILE A 496 4.43 -13.38 14.28
C ILE A 496 5.88 -13.67 13.92
N LEU A 497 6.34 -13.22 12.74
CA LEU A 497 7.62 -13.58 12.17
C LEU A 497 8.81 -13.14 13.05
N PRO A 498 8.85 -11.92 13.62
CA PRO A 498 9.97 -11.53 14.48
C PRO A 498 10.14 -12.43 15.72
N PRO A 499 9.15 -12.64 16.62
CA PRO A 499 9.32 -13.54 17.76
C PRO A 499 9.58 -14.99 17.34
N LEU A 500 8.92 -15.47 16.28
CA LEU A 500 9.18 -16.81 15.75
C LEU A 500 10.63 -16.95 15.27
N SER A 501 11.16 -15.95 14.57
CA SER A 501 12.55 -15.96 14.08
C SER A 501 13.55 -16.00 15.24
N ILE A 502 13.27 -15.31 16.35
CA ILE A 502 14.10 -15.33 17.56
C ILE A 502 14.06 -16.72 18.22
N ILE A 503 12.88 -17.35 18.32
CA ILE A 503 12.73 -18.69 18.90
C ILE A 503 13.47 -19.73 18.05
N ILE A 504 13.30 -19.70 16.73
CA ILE A 504 13.98 -20.61 15.80
C ILE A 504 15.49 -20.43 15.88
N SER A 505 15.98 -19.18 15.82
CA SER A 505 17.41 -18.87 15.91
C SER A 505 18.00 -19.36 17.23
N SER A 506 17.34 -19.05 18.35
CA SER A 506 17.78 -19.49 19.68
C SER A 506 17.81 -21.02 19.80
N SER A 507 16.82 -21.71 19.22
CA SER A 507 16.76 -23.18 19.20
C SER A 507 17.91 -23.76 18.38
N MET A 508 18.20 -23.20 17.20
CA MET A 508 19.32 -23.60 16.36
C MET A 508 20.67 -23.40 17.06
N LEU A 509 20.83 -22.28 17.78
CA LEU A 509 22.03 -22.01 18.57
C LEU A 509 22.22 -23.05 19.68
N LEU A 510 21.19 -23.31 20.47
CA LEU A 510 21.24 -24.28 21.58
C LEU A 510 21.54 -25.70 21.07
N ILE A 511 20.89 -26.13 19.98
CA ILE A 511 21.15 -27.43 19.36
C ILE A 511 22.58 -27.49 18.83
N GLY A 512 23.07 -26.44 18.18
CA GLY A 512 24.43 -26.36 17.67
C GLY A 512 25.49 -26.46 18.78
N ILE A 513 25.31 -25.70 19.87
CA ILE A 513 26.17 -25.76 21.06
C ILE A 513 26.13 -27.16 21.69
N TYR A 514 24.94 -27.75 21.84
CA TYR A 514 24.78 -29.08 22.39
C TYR A 514 25.52 -30.15 21.57
N LEU A 515 25.43 -30.10 20.24
CA LEU A 515 26.15 -31.03 19.36
C LEU A 515 27.67 -30.92 19.53
N LEU A 516 28.20 -29.70 19.63
CA LEU A 516 29.64 -29.49 19.86
C LEU A 516 30.07 -29.92 21.26
N ALA A 517 29.30 -29.59 22.29
CA ALA A 517 29.58 -30.00 23.67
C ALA A 517 29.55 -31.53 23.82
N LYS A 518 28.56 -32.18 23.21
CA LYS A 518 28.46 -33.64 23.16
C LYS A 518 29.69 -34.26 22.49
N LEU A 519 30.12 -33.70 21.35
CA LEU A 519 31.31 -34.17 20.64
C LEU A 519 32.57 -34.06 21.52
N ILE A 520 32.80 -32.90 22.14
CA ILE A 520 33.94 -32.66 23.05
C ILE A 520 33.89 -33.65 24.22
N TYR A 521 32.73 -33.84 24.83
CA TYR A 521 32.55 -34.77 25.94
C TYR A 521 32.84 -36.21 25.54
N THR A 522 32.32 -36.68 24.39
CA THR A 522 32.61 -38.03 23.89
C THR A 522 34.08 -38.24 23.56
N ASN A 523 34.75 -37.23 22.99
CA ASN A 523 36.18 -37.31 22.69
C ASN A 523 37.03 -37.32 23.96
N ASN A 524 36.68 -36.50 24.97
CA ASN A 524 37.36 -36.52 26.26
C ASN A 524 37.19 -37.87 26.98
N LEU A 525 35.99 -38.46 26.95
CA LEU A 525 35.76 -39.81 27.48
C LEU A 525 36.55 -40.88 26.71
N GLU A 526 36.63 -40.80 25.38
CA GLU A 526 37.43 -41.73 24.57
C GLU A 526 38.93 -41.59 24.87
N ASN A 527 39.41 -40.36 25.11
CA ASN A 527 40.80 -40.09 25.47
C ASN A 527 41.14 -40.53 26.91
N ASP A 528 40.23 -40.36 27.87
CA ASP A 528 40.41 -40.83 29.26
C ASP A 528 40.32 -42.36 29.36
N SER A 529 39.44 -42.99 28.59
CA SER A 529 39.40 -44.44 28.46
C SER A 529 40.66 -44.99 27.77
N LEU A 530 41.18 -44.35 26.71
CA LEU A 530 42.47 -44.69 26.11
C LEU A 530 43.65 -44.53 27.08
N LYS A 531 43.69 -43.44 27.86
CA LYS A 531 44.71 -43.24 28.90
C LYS A 531 44.65 -44.31 29.98
N SER A 532 43.46 -44.64 30.49
CA SER A 532 43.30 -45.71 31.49
C SER A 532 43.70 -47.09 30.95
N ILE A 533 43.38 -47.40 29.69
CA ILE A 533 43.82 -48.63 29.01
C ILE A 533 45.36 -48.63 28.81
N LEU A 534 45.98 -47.52 28.42
CA LEU A 534 47.43 -47.42 28.28
C LEU A 534 48.15 -47.56 29.62
N ILE A 535 47.62 -46.99 30.70
CA ILE A 535 48.14 -47.17 32.06
C ILE A 535 48.01 -48.63 32.48
N PHE A 536 46.87 -49.28 32.22
CA PHE A 536 46.67 -50.70 32.52
C PHE A 536 47.64 -51.61 31.74
N LYS A 537 47.87 -51.31 30.46
CA LYS A 537 48.82 -52.04 29.60
C LYS A 537 50.28 -51.81 30.02
N SER A 538 50.63 -50.60 30.47
CA SER A 538 51.93 -50.28 31.06
C SER A 538 52.16 -51.05 32.38
N LYS A 539 51.15 -51.09 33.27
CA LYS A 539 51.21 -51.86 34.52
C LYS A 539 51.34 -53.37 34.28
N SER A 540 50.64 -53.90 33.27
CA SER A 540 50.78 -55.29 32.81
C SER A 540 52.19 -55.58 32.26
N LYS A 541 52.77 -54.66 31.46
CA LYS A 541 54.14 -54.80 30.93
C LYS A 541 55.21 -54.76 32.03
N ASN A 542 55.03 -53.93 33.06
CA ASN A 542 55.90 -53.90 34.24
C ASN A 542 55.77 -55.16 35.10
N ASN A 543 54.57 -55.75 35.22
CA ASN A 543 54.38 -57.05 35.87
C ASN A 543 55.01 -58.22 35.08
N ILE A 544 55.04 -58.16 33.74
CA ILE A 544 55.74 -59.14 32.90
C ILE A 544 57.26 -58.96 33.00
N SER A 545 57.77 -57.73 33.09
CA SER A 545 59.20 -57.46 33.33
C SER A 545 59.66 -57.93 34.73
N ASN A 546 58.81 -57.81 35.76
CA ASN A 546 59.09 -58.37 37.08
C ASN A 546 58.99 -59.90 37.14
N LYS A 547 58.07 -60.54 36.38
CA LYS A 547 58.08 -62.01 36.22
C LYS A 547 59.34 -62.52 35.52
N ASN A 548 59.86 -61.78 34.54
CA ASN A 548 61.11 -62.15 33.85
C ASN A 548 62.36 -61.93 34.72
N LYS A 549 62.33 -61.01 35.70
CA LYS A 549 63.39 -60.89 36.72
C LYS A 549 63.34 -61.99 37.78
N ILE A 550 62.15 -62.46 38.15
CA ILE A 550 61.99 -63.59 39.08
C ILE A 550 62.44 -64.91 38.42
N LEU A 551 62.13 -65.12 37.14
CA LEU A 551 62.62 -66.29 36.37
C LEU A 551 64.13 -66.26 36.05
N ALA A 552 64.76 -65.09 36.04
CA ALA A 552 66.22 -64.98 35.91
C ALA A 552 66.95 -65.28 37.23
N PHE A 553 66.32 -65.00 38.37
CA PHE A 553 66.91 -65.28 39.70
C PHE A 553 66.81 -66.77 40.08
N GLU A 554 65.80 -67.50 39.59
CA GLU A 554 65.67 -68.94 39.85
C GLU A 554 66.63 -69.82 39.03
N LYS A 555 67.20 -69.29 37.93
CA LYS A 555 68.11 -70.06 37.06
C LYS A 555 69.59 -70.00 37.48
N GLU A 556 70.00 -69.03 38.30
CA GLU A 556 71.38 -68.94 38.80
C GLU A 556 71.63 -69.69 40.12
N THR A 557 70.59 -70.07 40.87
CA THR A 557 70.73 -70.85 42.11
C THR A 557 70.78 -72.37 41.91
N PHE A 558 70.50 -72.90 40.72
CA PHE A 558 70.49 -74.36 40.46
C PHE A 558 71.80 -74.92 39.88
N LEU A 559 72.86 -74.12 39.70
CA LEU A 559 74.16 -74.58 39.16
C LEU A 559 75.32 -74.52 40.18
N LYS A 560 75.04 -74.47 41.49
CA LYS A 560 76.10 -74.46 42.53
C LYS A 560 76.06 -75.60 43.56
N THR A 561 75.20 -76.60 43.39
CA THR A 561 75.24 -77.83 44.20
C THR A 561 74.68 -79.03 43.43
N SER A 562 75.55 -79.70 42.67
CA SER A 562 75.70 -81.17 42.59
C SER A 562 76.81 -81.52 41.62
#